data_AF-A0A3D2YRE5-F1
#
_entry.id   AF-A0A3D2YRE5-F1
#
_cell.length_a   1.000
_cell.length_b   1.000
_cell.length_c   1.000
_cell.angle_alpha   90.00
_cell.angle_beta   90.00
_cell.angle_gamma   90.00
#
_symmetry.space_group_name_H-M   'P 1'
#
loop_
_entity.id
_entity.type
_entity.pdbx_description
1 polymer ?
#
loop_
_entity_poly.entity_id
_entity_poly.type
_entity_poly.pdbx_seq_one_letter_code
_entity_poly.pdbx_strand_id
1 'polypeptide(L)' 'MDKMLSLSKRRGFVFQSSEIYGGLGSTWDYGPLGVELKRNVKDAWWRSV' A
#
# COMPACT_ATOMS: atom_id res chain seq x y z
N MET A 1 14.17 -7.18 -0.79
CA MET A 1 13.02 -6.26 -0.61
C MET A 1 12.43 -5.82 -1.94
N ASP A 2 13.24 -5.62 -2.98
CA ASP A 2 12.80 -5.07 -4.28
C ASP A 2 11.76 -5.92 -5.00
N LYS A 3 11.82 -7.25 -4.88
CA LYS A 3 10.83 -8.16 -5.46
C LYS A 3 9.42 -7.93 -4.90
N MET A 4 9.30 -7.69 -3.59
CA MET A 4 8.03 -7.40 -2.92
C MET A 4 7.50 -6.04 -3.35
N LEU A 5 8.35 -5.00 -3.34
CA LEU A 5 7.98 -3.66 -3.79
C LEU A 5 7.53 -3.64 -5.26
N SER A 6 8.27 -4.32 -6.14
CA SER A 6 7.92 -4.47 -7.56
C SER A 6 6.56 -5.15 -7.75
N LEU A 7 6.29 -6.21 -6.99
CA LEU A 7 5.00 -6.89 -7.02
C LEU A 7 3.87 -5.99 -6.51
N SER A 8 4.07 -5.33 -5.37
CA SER A 8 3.09 -4.43 -4.74
C SER A 8 2.74 -3.27 -5.66
N LYS A 9 3.72 -2.67 -6.33
CA LYS A 9 3.48 -1.60 -7.32
C LYS A 9 2.74 -2.12 -8.55
N ARG A 10 3.20 -3.23 -9.15
CA ARG A 10 2.59 -3.81 -10.37
C ARG A 10 1.16 -4.28 -10.16
N ARG A 11 0.82 -4.73 -8.96
CA ARG A 11 -0.52 -5.23 -8.61
C ARG A 11 -1.43 -4.15 -8.01
N GLY A 12 -0.94 -2.93 -7.79
CA GLY A 12 -1.75 -1.84 -7.25
C GLY A 12 -2.04 -1.97 -5.75
N PHE A 13 -1.07 -2.45 -4.97
CA PHE A 13 -1.12 -2.43 -3.52
C PHE A 13 -0.57 -1.12 -2.95
N VAL A 14 0.66 -0.74 -3.30
CA VAL A 14 1.34 0.42 -2.71
C VAL A 14 2.14 1.15 -3.80
N PHE A 15 2.07 2.47 -3.78
CA PHE A 15 2.79 3.39 -4.66
C PHE A 15 3.63 4.37 -3.86
N GLN A 16 4.72 4.85 -4.46
CA GLN A 16 5.46 5.95 -3.88
C GLN A 16 4.64 7.23 -4.01
N SER A 17 4.47 7.95 -2.89
CA SER A 17 3.72 9.19 -2.96
C SER A 17 4.47 10.23 -3.78
N SER A 18 3.74 11.01 -4.56
CA SER A 18 4.31 12.01 -5.47
C SER A 18 5.35 11.43 -6.45
N GLU A 19 5.18 10.18 -6.90
CA GLU A 19 6.13 9.52 -7.82
C GLU A 19 6.40 10.35 -9.08
N ILE A 20 5.37 10.98 -9.65
CA ILE A 20 5.49 11.84 -10.84
C ILE A 20 6.29 13.13 -10.60
N TYR A 21 6.52 13.49 -9.33
CA TYR A 21 7.27 14.67 -8.91
C TYR A 21 8.64 14.32 -8.27
N GLY A 22 9.13 13.09 -8.47
CA GLY A 22 10.41 12.62 -7.92
C GLY A 22 10.29 11.86 -6.59
N GLY A 23 9.06 11.65 -6.11
CA GLY A 23 8.79 10.88 -4.90
C GLY A 23 8.99 11.68 -3.62
N LEU A 24 8.04 11.57 -2.69
CA LEU A 24 8.19 12.07 -1.33
C LEU A 24 8.72 10.94 -0.44
N GLY A 25 9.81 11.21 0.28
CA GLY A 25 10.38 10.27 1.23
C GLY A 25 9.42 9.99 2.39
N SER A 26 9.39 8.75 2.85
CA SER A 26 8.60 8.31 4.01
C SER A 26 7.07 8.39 3.86
N THR A 27 6.55 8.61 2.65
CA THR A 27 5.11 8.60 2.37
C THR A 27 4.76 7.66 1.22
N TRP A 28 3.65 6.93 1.38
CA TRP A 28 3.17 5.94 0.43
C TRP A 28 1.66 6.01 0.28
N ASP A 29 1.21 5.79 -0.96
CA ASP A 29 -0.20 5.79 -1.33
C ASP A 29 -0.68 4.36 -1.55
N TYR A 30 -1.85 4.02 -1.01
CA TYR A 30 -2.46 2.70 -1.18
C TYR A 30 -3.28 2.67 -2.47
N GLY A 31 -2.98 1.69 -3.33
CA GLY A 31 -3.78 1.41 -4.52
C GLY A 31 -5.06 0.64 -4.22
N PRO A 32 -5.87 0.30 -5.24
CA PRO A 32 -7.16 -0.35 -5.06
C PRO A 32 -7.08 -1.64 -4.22
N LEU A 33 -6.15 -2.54 -4.52
CA LEU A 33 -5.97 -3.77 -3.76
C LEU A 33 -5.34 -3.51 -2.37
N GLY A 34 -4.55 -2.44 -2.25
CA GLY A 34 -3.93 -2.04 -0.99
C GLY A 34 -4.93 -1.51 0.02
N VAL A 35 -5.93 -0.75 -0.43
CA VAL A 35 -7.01 -0.22 0.42
C VAL A 35 -7.87 -1.35 0.95
N GLU A 36 -8.26 -2.31 0.11
CA GLU A 36 -9.03 -3.48 0.55
C GLU A 36 -8.24 -4.35 1.54
N LEU A 37 -6.96 -4.59 1.28
CA LEU A 37 -6.09 -5.30 2.22
C LEU A 37 -6.00 -4.57 3.57
N LYS A 38 -5.75 -3.26 3.54
CA LYS A 38 -5.68 -2.41 4.74
C LYS A 38 -6.99 -2.43 5.52
N ARG A 39 -8.13 -2.37 4.84
CA ARG A 39 -9.45 -2.44 5.44
C ARG A 39 -9.68 -3.81 6.09
N ASN A 40 -9.43 -4.90 5.39
CA ASN A 40 -9.62 -6.25 5.91
C ASN A 40 -8.78 -6.51 7.17
N VAL A 41 -7.53 -6.01 7.20
CA VAL A 41 -6.67 -6.11 8.39
C VAL A 41 -7.23 -5.29 9.56
N LYS A 42 -7.70 -4.06 9.30
CA LYS A 42 -8.34 -3.23 10.33
C LYS A 42 -9.62 -3.85 10.87
N ASP A 43 -10.47 -4.39 9.99
CA ASP A 43 -11.73 -5.02 10.37
C ASP A 43 -11.48 -6.29 11.19
N ALA A 44 -10.50 -7.12 10.80
CA ALA A 44 -10.08 -8.29 11.57
C ALA A 44 -9.55 -7.91 12.96
N TRP A 45 -8.77 -6.83 13.05
CA TRP A 45 -8.25 -6.33 14.32
C TRP A 45 -9.39 -5.85 15.23
N TRP A 46 -10.32 -5.04 14.72
CA TRP A 46 -11.43 -4.53 15.51
C TRP A 46 -12.39 -5.63 15.99
N ARG A 47 -12.56 -6.69 15.20
CA ARG A 47 -13.39 -7.86 15.56
C ARG A 47 -12.74 -8.79 16.59
N SER A 48 -11.42 -8.72 16.76
CA SER A 48 -10.70 -9.55 17.73
C SER A 48 -10.75 -9.01 19.16
N VAL A 49 -11.31 -7.81 19.32
CA VAL A 49 -11.55 -7.13 20.59
C VAL A 49 -12.99 -7.37 21.05
#